data_AF-A0A7Y2XKA2-F1
#
_entry.id   AF-A0A7Y2XKA2-F1
#
_cell.length_a   1.000
_cell.length_b   1.000
_cell.length_c   1.000
_cell.angle_alpha   90.00
_cell.angle_beta   90.00
_cell.angle_gamma   90.00
#
_symmetry.space_group_name_H-M   'P 1'
#
loop_
_entity.id
_entity.type
_entity.pdbx_description
1 polymer ?
#
loop_
_entity_poly.entity_id
_entity_poly.type
_entity_poly.pdbx_seq_one_letter_code
_entity_poly.pdbx_strand_id
1 'polypeptide(L)'
;RKISQAQVTLYASDSYVKKHGCPASPDDFAGHKFILMSGGMSKLRNFITDRITPDQLVMECDTYQGVVAAVMSGFGIGPMGVGLAGDTPNLNVCLEPMEEFSVFTWLITSPQAHKRPEVRTFTKYFAPRYAAMLKQQREDREAKHAARKAQA
;
A
#
# COMPACT_ATOMS: atom_id res chain seq x y z
N ARG A 1 5.04 6.28 19.30
CA ARG A 1 6.28 5.53 18.95
C ARG A 1 6.12 4.88 17.58
N LYS A 2 7.05 5.06 16.64
CA LYS A 2 7.03 4.36 15.34
C LYS A 2 7.28 2.87 15.57
N ILE A 3 6.45 2.03 14.96
CA ILE A 3 6.51 0.56 15.07
C ILE A 3 7.09 -0.03 13.79
N SER A 4 6.54 0.36 12.65
CA SER A 4 6.96 -0.16 11.35
C SER A 4 6.71 0.85 10.24
N GLN A 5 7.15 0.49 9.05
CA GLN A 5 6.97 1.22 7.81
C GLN A 5 6.71 0.22 6.71
N ALA A 6 5.76 0.53 5.84
CA ALA A 6 5.48 -0.24 4.64
C ALA A 6 5.45 0.71 3.44
N GLN A 7 6.06 0.29 2.33
CA GLN A 7 5.97 1.02 1.07
C GLN A 7 4.64 0.69 0.38
N VAL A 8 4.07 1.71 -0.25
CA VAL A 8 2.85 1.61 -1.08
C VAL A 8 3.22 2.06 -2.47
N THR A 9 2.71 1.33 -3.48
CA THR A 9 2.81 1.75 -4.88
C THR A 9 1.55 1.36 -5.65
N LEU A 10 1.53 1.65 -6.94
CA LEU A 10 0.41 1.40 -7.83
C LEU A 10 0.47 0.00 -8.45
N TYR A 11 -0.68 -0.67 -8.43
CA TYR A 11 -0.85 -1.99 -9.02
C TYR A 11 -2.08 -2.04 -9.93
N ALA A 12 -2.02 -2.93 -10.91
CA ALA A 12 -3.13 -3.30 -11.77
C ALA A 12 -3.22 -4.83 -11.87
N SER A 13 -4.42 -5.37 -11.99
CA SER A 13 -4.59 -6.81 -12.26
C SER A 13 -4.20 -7.17 -13.69
N ASP A 14 -3.87 -8.43 -13.93
CA ASP A 14 -3.62 -8.95 -15.29
C ASP A 14 -4.79 -8.67 -16.24
N SER A 15 -6.03 -8.75 -15.74
CA SER A 15 -7.23 -8.51 -16.54
C SER A 15 -7.35 -7.06 -16.98
N TYR A 16 -6.89 -6.11 -16.16
CA TYR A 16 -6.79 -4.71 -16.55
C TYR A 16 -5.67 -4.50 -17.56
N VAL A 17 -4.46 -5.01 -17.26
CA VAL A 17 -3.27 -4.82 -18.10
C VAL A 17 -3.47 -5.38 -19.52
N LYS A 18 -4.14 -6.53 -19.67
CA LYS A 18 -4.46 -7.10 -20.99
C LYS A 18 -5.35 -6.21 -21.86
N LYS A 19 -6.18 -5.34 -21.25
CA LYS A 19 -7.13 -4.48 -21.96
C LYS A 19 -6.60 -3.07 -22.18
N HIS A 20 -5.85 -2.54 -21.21
CA HIS A 20 -5.49 -1.13 -21.15
C HIS A 20 -3.98 -0.90 -21.12
N GLY A 21 -3.16 -1.95 -20.99
CA GLY A 21 -1.74 -1.81 -20.67
C GLY A 21 -1.51 -1.47 -19.20
N CYS A 22 -0.25 -1.20 -18.85
CA CYS A 22 0.17 -0.71 -17.53
C CYS A 22 1.11 0.47 -17.78
N PRO A 23 0.90 1.62 -17.11
CA PRO A 23 1.78 2.77 -17.28
C PRO A 23 3.18 2.41 -16.77
N ALA A 24 4.21 2.85 -17.48
CA ALA A 24 5.60 2.64 -17.07
C ALA A 24 6.12 3.79 -16.20
N SER A 25 5.46 4.94 -16.27
CA SER A 25 5.81 6.15 -15.53
C SER A 25 4.56 7.01 -15.24
N PRO A 26 4.68 8.03 -14.37
CA PRO A 26 3.60 8.99 -14.13
C PRO A 26 3.17 9.75 -15.39
N ASP A 27 4.07 9.93 -16.36
CA ASP A 27 3.77 10.62 -17.63
C ASP A 27 2.85 9.77 -18.53
N ASP A 28 2.82 8.46 -18.30
CA ASP A 28 1.97 7.52 -19.04
C ASP A 28 0.57 7.38 -18.41
N PHE A 29 0.20 8.18 -17.42
CA PHE A 29 -1.09 8.04 -16.75
C PHE A 29 -2.27 8.32 -17.67
N ALA A 30 -2.09 9.13 -18.72
CA ALA A 30 -3.16 9.47 -19.66
C ALA A 30 -3.78 8.20 -20.29
N GLY A 31 -5.11 8.11 -20.26
CA GLY A 31 -5.86 6.96 -20.80
C GLY A 31 -6.03 5.78 -19.84
N HIS A 32 -5.37 5.79 -18.68
CA HIS A 32 -5.61 4.81 -17.60
C HIS A 32 -6.71 5.25 -16.64
N LYS A 33 -7.22 4.26 -15.88
CA LYS A 33 -8.31 4.40 -14.91
C LYS A 33 -7.77 4.15 -13.53
N PHE A 34 -8.09 5.02 -12.58
CA PHE A 34 -7.58 5.00 -11.22
C PHE A 34 -8.69 4.77 -10.20
N ILE A 35 -8.35 4.04 -9.16
CA ILE A 35 -9.19 3.74 -8.00
C ILE A 35 -8.44 4.20 -6.76
N LEU A 36 -9.02 5.13 -6.01
CA LEU A 36 -8.37 5.74 -4.86
C LEU A 36 -9.18 5.53 -3.57
N MET A 37 -8.52 5.67 -2.43
CA MET A 37 -9.19 5.64 -1.13
C MET A 37 -9.60 7.07 -0.73
N SER A 38 -10.86 7.24 -0.32
CA SER A 38 -11.36 8.52 0.19
C SER A 38 -10.62 8.90 1.48
N GLY A 39 -10.15 10.15 1.55
CA GLY A 39 -9.54 10.73 2.75
C GLY A 39 -8.23 10.11 3.26
N GLY A 40 -7.67 9.08 2.60
CA GLY A 40 -6.45 8.42 3.03
C GLY A 40 -5.32 8.47 2.01
N MET A 41 -4.10 8.16 2.48
CA MET A 41 -2.87 8.19 1.65
C MET A 41 -2.70 9.51 0.90
N SER A 42 -3.02 10.64 1.55
CA SER A 42 -3.17 11.96 0.90
C SER A 42 -2.01 12.37 -0.01
N LYS A 43 -0.75 12.05 0.35
CA LYS A 43 0.40 12.32 -0.53
C LYS A 43 0.32 11.57 -1.86
N LEU A 44 0.11 10.25 -1.82
CA LEU A 44 -0.02 9.43 -3.03
C LEU A 44 -1.29 9.78 -3.79
N ARG A 45 -2.40 10.04 -3.08
CA ARG A 45 -3.66 10.50 -3.69
C ARG A 45 -3.42 11.78 -4.49
N ASN A 46 -2.84 12.80 -3.87
CA ASN A 46 -2.56 14.08 -4.52
C ASN A 46 -1.59 13.90 -5.69
N PHE A 47 -0.51 13.13 -5.51
CA PHE A 47 0.43 12.81 -6.58
C PHE A 47 -0.27 12.26 -7.83
N ILE A 48 -1.28 11.39 -7.66
CA ILE A 48 -2.08 10.84 -8.75
C ILE A 48 -3.05 11.88 -9.28
N THR A 49 -3.87 12.51 -8.42
CA THR A 49 -4.92 13.45 -8.84
C THR A 49 -4.38 14.70 -9.53
N ASP A 50 -3.14 15.11 -9.23
CA ASP A 50 -2.48 16.23 -9.89
C ASP A 50 -2.02 15.89 -11.33
N ARG A 51 -2.06 14.60 -11.71
CA ARG A 51 -1.56 14.07 -12.99
C ARG A 51 -2.61 13.39 -13.86
N ILE A 52 -3.85 13.31 -13.38
CA ILE A 52 -4.96 12.68 -14.10
C ILE A 52 -6.10 13.66 -14.30
N THR A 53 -6.94 13.41 -15.30
CA THR A 53 -8.19 14.15 -15.46
C THR A 53 -9.30 13.55 -14.57
N PRO A 54 -10.35 14.32 -14.21
CA PRO A 54 -11.42 13.84 -13.34
C PRO A 54 -12.11 12.55 -13.84
N ASP A 55 -12.22 12.35 -15.15
CA ASP A 55 -12.80 11.15 -15.76
C ASP A 55 -11.94 9.89 -15.63
N GLN A 56 -10.65 10.04 -15.34
CA GLN A 56 -9.75 8.92 -15.07
C GLN A 56 -9.92 8.37 -13.64
N LEU A 57 -10.48 9.14 -12.71
CA LEU A 57 -10.82 8.68 -11.38
C LEU A 57 -12.19 7.98 -11.40
N VAL A 58 -12.18 6.68 -11.72
CA VAL A 58 -13.42 5.93 -11.99
C VAL A 58 -14.10 5.41 -10.73
N MET A 59 -13.40 5.39 -9.60
CA MET A 59 -13.93 4.90 -8.32
C MET A 59 -13.15 5.49 -7.15
N GLU A 60 -13.89 5.89 -6.11
CA GLU A 60 -13.35 6.14 -4.78
C GLU A 60 -13.95 5.13 -3.80
N CYS A 61 -13.11 4.57 -2.92
CA CYS A 61 -13.54 3.62 -1.90
C CYS A 61 -13.27 4.18 -0.50
N ASP A 62 -14.17 3.92 0.44
CA ASP A 62 -14.00 4.36 1.84
C ASP A 62 -13.03 3.48 2.65
N THR A 63 -12.61 2.33 2.09
CA THR A 63 -11.73 1.38 2.77
C THR A 63 -10.59 0.92 1.87
N TYR A 64 -9.45 0.58 2.48
CA TYR A 64 -8.30 0.03 1.78
C TYR A 64 -8.65 -1.32 1.10
N GLN A 65 -9.44 -2.15 1.77
CA GLN A 65 -9.91 -3.42 1.24
C GLN A 65 -10.82 -3.25 0.02
N GLY A 66 -11.63 -2.18 -0.01
CA GLY A 66 -12.42 -1.81 -1.18
C GLY A 66 -11.56 -1.49 -2.40
N VAL A 67 -10.49 -0.70 -2.21
CA VAL A 67 -9.52 -0.40 -3.28
C VAL A 67 -8.88 -1.69 -3.79
N VAL A 68 -8.36 -2.54 -2.89
CA VAL A 68 -7.73 -3.81 -3.26
C VAL A 68 -8.70 -4.69 -4.07
N ALA A 69 -9.94 -4.86 -3.62
CA ALA A 69 -10.93 -5.67 -4.30
C ALA A 69 -11.27 -5.12 -5.71
N ALA A 70 -11.39 -3.81 -5.85
CA ALA A 70 -11.70 -3.18 -7.13
C ALA A 70 -10.53 -3.29 -8.13
N VAL A 71 -9.28 -3.13 -7.66
CA VAL A 71 -8.06 -3.35 -8.47
C VAL A 71 -7.97 -4.80 -8.92
N MET A 72 -8.13 -5.76 -7.99
CA MET A 72 -8.09 -7.19 -8.30
C MET A 72 -9.18 -7.60 -9.30
N SER A 73 -10.33 -6.93 -9.27
CA SER A 73 -11.43 -7.16 -10.22
C SER A 73 -11.19 -6.51 -11.60
N GLY A 74 -10.11 -5.74 -11.76
CA GLY A 74 -9.72 -5.13 -13.03
C GLY A 74 -10.50 -3.86 -13.40
N PHE A 75 -11.06 -3.15 -12.41
CA PHE A 75 -11.73 -1.86 -12.66
C PHE A 75 -10.74 -0.72 -12.93
N GLY A 76 -9.49 -0.85 -12.52
CA GLY A 76 -8.48 0.20 -12.61
C GLY A 76 -7.19 -0.11 -11.88
N ILE A 77 -6.33 0.90 -11.83
CA ILE A 77 -5.06 0.95 -11.13
C ILE A 77 -5.28 1.57 -9.74
N GLY A 78 -4.68 1.01 -8.69
CA GLY A 78 -4.85 1.56 -7.35
C GLY A 78 -3.67 1.31 -6.41
N PRO A 79 -3.61 2.05 -5.30
CA PRO A 79 -2.53 1.95 -4.33
C PRO A 79 -2.64 0.67 -3.50
N MET A 80 -1.56 -0.10 -3.44
CA MET A 80 -1.43 -1.29 -2.59
C MET A 80 -0.04 -1.35 -1.92
N GLY A 81 0.01 -1.90 -0.71
CA GLY A 81 1.26 -2.15 -0.01
C GLY A 81 2.10 -3.22 -0.73
N VAL A 82 3.39 -2.95 -0.94
CA VAL A 82 4.31 -3.84 -1.68
C VAL A 82 4.29 -5.27 -1.13
N GLY A 83 4.31 -5.40 0.20
CA GLY A 83 4.27 -6.72 0.84
C GLY A 83 2.93 -7.46 0.71
N LEU A 84 1.80 -6.77 0.49
CA LEU A 84 0.51 -7.44 0.25
C LEU A 84 0.41 -7.93 -1.19
N ALA A 85 0.85 -7.08 -2.13
CA ALA A 85 0.81 -7.41 -3.55
C ALA A 85 1.72 -8.59 -3.90
N GLY A 86 2.88 -8.73 -3.24
CA GLY A 86 3.77 -9.88 -3.44
C GLY A 86 3.14 -11.24 -3.12
N ASP A 87 2.17 -11.30 -2.20
CA ASP A 87 1.43 -12.52 -1.85
C ASP A 87 0.21 -12.75 -2.78
N THR A 88 -0.15 -11.77 -3.60
CA THR A 88 -1.37 -11.81 -4.42
C THR A 88 -1.03 -12.18 -5.87
N PRO A 89 -1.56 -13.28 -6.42
CA PRO A 89 -1.33 -13.64 -7.82
C PRO A 89 -1.98 -12.63 -8.78
N ASN A 90 -1.44 -12.52 -9.99
CA ASN A 90 -2.02 -11.78 -11.12
C ASN A 90 -2.11 -10.25 -10.91
N LEU A 91 -1.13 -9.69 -10.20
CA LEU A 91 -0.94 -8.25 -10.05
C LEU A 91 0.36 -7.83 -10.72
N ASN A 92 0.31 -6.67 -11.37
CA ASN A 92 1.42 -6.02 -12.04
C ASN A 92 1.71 -4.70 -11.32
N VAL A 93 2.99 -4.46 -11.03
CA VAL A 93 3.48 -3.17 -10.51
C VAL A 93 3.44 -2.18 -11.66
N CYS A 94 2.73 -1.05 -11.49
CA CYS A 94 2.66 0.01 -12.50
C CYS A 94 3.45 1.27 -12.14
N LEU A 95 4.09 1.30 -10.96
CA LEU A 95 5.01 2.35 -10.59
C LEU A 95 6.03 1.81 -9.60
N GLU A 96 7.28 2.21 -9.74
CA GLU A 96 8.30 1.84 -8.76
C GLU A 96 7.95 2.40 -7.37
N PRO A 97 8.12 1.62 -6.29
CA PRO A 97 7.84 2.09 -4.94
C PRO A 97 8.68 3.32 -4.58
N MET A 98 8.02 4.44 -4.28
CA MET A 98 8.68 5.66 -3.81
C MET A 98 8.60 5.78 -2.30
N GLU A 99 9.73 6.11 -1.67
CA GLU A 99 9.87 6.16 -0.22
C GLU A 99 8.92 7.19 0.42
N GLU A 100 8.63 8.29 -0.28
CA GLU A 100 7.71 9.35 0.16
C GLU A 100 6.25 8.90 0.35
N PHE A 101 5.86 7.79 -0.27
CA PHE A 101 4.54 7.17 -0.14
C PHE A 101 4.47 6.07 0.91
N SER A 102 5.56 5.90 1.67
CA SER A 102 5.58 4.96 2.79
C SER A 102 4.51 5.31 3.83
N VAL A 103 3.79 4.28 4.25
CA VAL A 103 2.86 4.34 5.38
C VAL A 103 3.56 3.85 6.65
N PHE A 104 3.28 4.54 7.76
CA PHE A 104 3.90 4.25 9.05
C PHE A 104 2.88 3.70 10.02
N THR A 105 3.24 2.63 10.73
CA THR A 105 2.45 2.15 11.86
C THR A 105 2.98 2.82 13.14
N TRP A 106 2.08 3.47 13.87
CA TRP A 106 2.39 4.14 15.12
C TRP A 106 1.65 3.49 16.28
N LEU A 107 2.36 3.27 17.38
CA LEU A 107 1.74 3.05 18.68
C LEU A 107 1.52 4.41 19.34
N ILE A 108 0.25 4.77 19.52
CA ILE A 108 -0.18 6.05 20.07
C ILE A 108 -0.73 5.82 21.47
N THR A 109 -0.24 6.62 22.43
CA THR A 109 -0.78 6.71 23.79
C THR A 109 -1.00 8.17 24.08
N SER A 110 -2.17 8.55 24.61
CA SER A 110 -2.40 9.93 25.03
C SER A 110 -1.37 10.33 26.11
N PRO A 111 -1.00 11.62 26.23
CA PRO A 111 -0.05 12.07 27.24
C PRO A 111 -0.48 11.69 28.67
N GLN A 112 -1.79 11.71 28.94
CA GLN A 112 -2.35 11.32 30.23
C GLN A 112 -2.22 9.81 30.48
N ALA A 113 -2.54 8.98 29.48
CA ALA A 113 -2.39 7.53 29.58
C ALA A 113 -0.92 7.13 29.79
N HIS A 114 0.02 7.79 29.11
CA HIS A 114 1.45 7.45 29.20
C HIS A 114 2.07 7.68 30.59
N LYS A 115 1.47 8.54 31.43
CA LYS A 115 1.90 8.75 32.82
C LYS A 115 1.65 7.53 33.70
N ARG A 116 0.60 6.75 33.39
CA ARG A 116 0.22 5.55 34.14
C ARG A 116 1.30 4.46 34.02
N PRO A 117 1.85 3.93 35.14
CA PRO A 117 2.92 2.94 35.13
C PRO A 117 2.63 1.70 34.26
N GLU A 118 1.40 1.20 34.27
CA GLU A 118 0.96 0.03 33.52
C GLU A 118 0.99 0.27 32.00
N VAL A 119 0.58 1.45 31.53
CA VAL A 119 0.61 1.81 30.10
C VAL A 119 2.04 1.96 29.61
N ARG A 120 2.90 2.61 30.41
CA ARG A 120 4.32 2.76 30.09
C ARG A 120 5.03 1.41 30.05
N THR A 121 4.73 0.54 31.01
CA THR A 121 5.28 -0.82 31.07
C THR A 121 4.84 -1.65 29.86
N PHE A 122 3.54 -1.64 29.53
CA PHE A 122 3.03 -2.29 28.33
C PHE A 122 3.71 -1.77 27.06
N THR A 123 3.77 -0.45 26.89
CA THR A 123 4.38 0.19 25.71
C THR A 123 5.86 -0.18 25.57
N LYS A 124 6.60 -0.23 26.68
CA LYS A 124 8.02 -0.64 26.71
C LYS A 124 8.18 -2.11 26.31
N TYR A 125 7.27 -2.97 26.76
CA TYR A 125 7.30 -4.41 26.47
C TYR A 125 6.84 -4.76 25.05
N PHE A 126 5.67 -4.25 24.64
CA PHE A 126 4.96 -4.61 23.42
C PHE A 126 5.63 -4.03 22.17
N ALA A 127 5.93 -2.73 22.16
CA ALA A 127 6.37 -2.04 20.95
C ALA A 127 7.60 -2.68 20.25
N PRO A 128 8.71 -3.03 20.94
CA PRO A 128 9.85 -3.64 20.26
C PRO A 128 9.54 -5.05 19.73
N ARG A 129 8.73 -5.83 20.46
CA ARG A 129 8.34 -7.20 20.04
C ARG A 129 7.43 -7.17 18.84
N TYR A 130 6.45 -6.29 18.85
CA TYR A 130 5.53 -6.13 17.73
C TYR A 130 6.25 -5.59 16.49
N ALA A 131 7.18 -4.64 16.66
CA ALA A 131 8.03 -4.18 15.57
C ALA A 131 8.89 -5.31 14.98
N ALA A 132 9.50 -6.15 15.82
CA ALA A 132 10.28 -7.31 15.38
C ALA A 132 9.42 -8.34 14.63
N MET A 133 8.22 -8.62 15.13
CA MET A 133 7.26 -9.52 14.47
C MET A 133 6.87 -9.02 13.08
N LEU A 134 6.55 -7.72 12.93
CA LEU A 134 6.21 -7.13 11.64
C LEU A 134 7.41 -7.12 10.68
N LYS A 135 8.63 -6.91 11.19
CA LYS A 135 9.86 -7.02 10.40
C LYS A 135 10.05 -8.44 9.86
N GLN A 136 9.92 -9.45 10.72
CA GLN A 136 10.02 -10.85 10.32
C GLN A 136 8.98 -11.21 9.26
N GLN A 137 7.72 -10.83 9.47
CA GLN A 137 6.65 -11.07 8.48
C GLN A 137 6.96 -10.45 7.12
N ARG A 138 7.58 -9.26 7.08
CA ARG A 138 7.99 -8.63 5.84
C ARG A 138 9.10 -9.41 5.15
N GLU A 139 10.14 -9.79 5.88
CA GLU A 139 11.27 -10.58 5.37
C GLU A 139 10.79 -11.94 4.83
N ASP A 140 9.88 -12.60 5.53
CA ASP A 140 9.28 -13.87 5.10
C ASP A 140 8.49 -13.71 3.77
N ARG A 141 7.77 -12.60 3.61
CA ARG A 141 7.03 -12.30 2.37
C ARG A 141 7.96 -11.97 1.21
N GLU A 142 8.99 -11.18 1.45
CA GLU A 142 10.02 -10.84 0.47
C GLU A 142 10.74 -12.11 -0.02
N ALA A 143 11.10 -13.01 0.90
CA ALA A 143 11.72 -14.29 0.56
C ALA A 143 10.79 -15.19 -0.27
N LYS A 144 9.50 -15.29 0.09
CA LYS A 144 8.51 -16.04 -0.69
C LYS A 144 8.33 -15.45 -2.10
N HIS A 145 8.25 -14.14 -2.20
CA HIS A 145 8.10 -13.45 -3.49
C HIS A 145 9.33 -13.67 -4.39
N ALA A 146 10.55 -13.56 -3.83
CA ALA A 146 11.79 -13.85 -4.55
C ALA A 146 11.85 -15.30 -5.04
N ALA A 147 11.45 -16.26 -4.21
CA ALA A 147 11.39 -17.68 -4.59
C ALA A 147 10.40 -17.93 -5.73
N ARG A 148 9.22 -17.28 -5.71
CA ARG A 148 8.22 -17.38 -6.78
C ARG A 148 8.75 -16.79 -8.10
N LYS A 149 9.44 -15.65 -8.05
CA LYS A 149 10.02 -15.01 -9.24
C LYS A 149 11.17 -15.82 -9.85
N ALA A 150 11.91 -16.57 -9.05
CA ALA A 150 12.99 -17.45 -9.54
C ALA A 150 12.46 -18.75 -10.19
N GLN A 151 11.20 -19.11 -9.96
CA GLN A 151 10.56 -20.32 -10.49
C GLN A 151 9.70 -20.07 -11.76
N ALA A 152 9.50 -18.80 -12.14
CA ALA A 152 8.76 -18.37 -13.32
C ALA A 152 9.72 -17.95 -14.44
#